data_AF-A0A7X8YBN3-F1
#
_entry.id   AF-A0A7X8YBN3-F1
#
_cell.length_a   1.000
_cell.length_b   1.000
_cell.length_c   1.000
_cell.angle_alpha   90.00
_cell.angle_beta   90.00
_cell.angle_gamma   90.00
#
_symmetry.space_group_name_H-M   'P 1'
#
loop_
_entity.id
_entity.type
_entity.pdbx_description
1 polymer ?
#
loop_
_entity_poly.entity_id
_entity_poly.type
_entity_poly.pdbx_seq_one_letter_code
_entity_poly.pdbx_strand_id
1 'polypeptide(L)'
;MTHSRSLLTKEWYKVPLCVDCPSCGAQTRSAGIVVGPSSLTGDLADSAENDILTRPPASLDGFAFVETLSGRTQNIERFVVNRFHSMFTFRNDCLTPICEHCTEGLPPPTIRSSVMNGFVRLGQRRLLVNERLPIFASNAVLTEFHGGTSIEETDFPYPDYAVVLVCDTESPGGDTGTLELWHSIARNDYAVLVRGHDGREVLRDAVNDDLPGVVATVSDLGLVLTQLHLAQASSPYCALARDLFLKALGDVGYQQEHQEADHADL
;
A
#
# COMPACT_ATOMS: atom_id res chain seq x y z
N MET A 1 19.65 -14.81 -7.58
CA MET A 1 19.30 -16.24 -7.66
C MET A 1 17.99 -16.41 -6.91
N THR A 2 16.91 -16.80 -7.58
CA THR A 2 15.61 -17.07 -6.96
C THR A 2 15.65 -18.46 -6.32
N HIS A 3 15.78 -18.51 -4.99
CA HIS A 3 15.70 -19.77 -4.26
C HIS A 3 14.25 -19.99 -3.80
N SER A 4 13.65 -21.11 -4.22
CA SER A 4 12.37 -21.57 -3.67
C SER A 4 12.56 -21.96 -2.21
N ARG A 5 11.84 -21.33 -1.29
CA ARG A 5 11.81 -21.66 0.14
C ARG A 5 10.38 -21.62 0.63
N SER A 6 10.07 -22.34 1.69
CA SER A 6 8.83 -22.11 2.41
C SER A 6 8.81 -20.73 3.06
N LEU A 7 7.62 -20.16 3.21
CA LEU A 7 7.38 -18.86 3.81
C LEU A 7 6.28 -19.01 4.87
N LEU A 8 6.55 -18.50 6.06
CA LEU A 8 5.56 -18.29 7.11
C LEU A 8 5.64 -16.85 7.61
N THR A 9 4.55 -16.09 7.49
CA THR A 9 4.56 -14.68 7.92
C THR A 9 3.18 -14.20 8.36
N LYS A 10 3.19 -13.25 9.30
CA LYS A 10 2.05 -12.37 9.62
C LYS A 10 2.39 -10.91 9.31
N GLU A 11 3.58 -10.65 8.80
CA GLU A 11 4.05 -9.30 8.45
C GLU A 11 4.12 -9.20 6.93
N TRP A 12 3.01 -8.77 6.35
CA TRP A 12 2.94 -8.57 4.92
C TRP A 12 2.01 -7.42 4.56
N TYR A 13 2.31 -6.80 3.43
CA TYR A 13 1.72 -5.57 2.96
C TYR A 13 1.23 -5.79 1.54
N LYS A 14 -0.04 -5.42 1.30
CA LYS A 14 -0.59 -5.32 -0.05
C LYS A 14 -0.16 -3.99 -0.65
N VAL A 15 0.65 -4.05 -1.70
CA VAL A 15 1.17 -2.86 -2.38
C VAL A 15 0.39 -2.63 -3.67
N PRO A 16 -0.46 -1.60 -3.77
CA PRO A 16 -1.17 -1.29 -5.01
C PRO A 16 -0.19 -0.90 -6.12
N LEU A 17 -0.50 -1.30 -7.34
CA LEU A 17 0.29 -0.99 -8.53
C LEU A 17 -0.60 -0.63 -9.72
N CYS A 18 -0.04 0.14 -10.64
CA CYS A 18 -0.61 0.45 -11.95
C CYS A 18 0.46 0.17 -13.01
N VAL A 19 0.16 -0.72 -13.96
CA VAL A 19 1.10 -1.12 -15.05
C VAL A 19 0.32 -1.40 -16.32
N ASP A 20 1.00 -1.40 -17.47
CA ASP A 20 0.41 -1.85 -18.71
C ASP A 20 0.34 -3.38 -18.74
N CYS A 21 -0.85 -3.92 -19.00
CA CYS A 21 -1.05 -5.35 -19.09
C CYS A 21 -0.37 -5.89 -20.36
N PRO A 22 0.55 -6.87 -20.25
CA PRO A 22 1.23 -7.43 -21.41
C PRO A 22 0.29 -8.21 -22.34
N SER A 23 -0.88 -8.65 -21.84
CA SER A 23 -1.84 -9.45 -22.61
C SER A 23 -2.83 -8.60 -23.41
N CYS A 24 -3.45 -7.57 -22.79
CA CYS A 24 -4.47 -6.74 -23.44
C CYS A 24 -4.00 -5.31 -23.76
N GLY A 25 -2.81 -4.89 -23.31
CA GLY A 25 -2.29 -3.54 -23.52
C GLY A 25 -2.94 -2.45 -22.66
N ALA A 26 -4.01 -2.75 -21.92
CA ALA A 26 -4.66 -1.79 -21.05
C ALA A 26 -3.81 -1.48 -19.82
N GLN A 27 -3.76 -0.21 -19.42
CA GLN A 27 -3.26 0.18 -18.12
C GLN A 27 -4.18 -0.39 -17.04
N THR A 28 -3.64 -1.22 -16.15
CA THR A 28 -4.40 -1.99 -15.17
C THR A 28 -3.94 -1.72 -13.74
N ARG A 29 -4.92 -1.61 -12.85
CA ARG A 29 -4.72 -1.57 -11.40
C ARG A 29 -4.71 -2.99 -10.85
N SER A 30 -3.72 -3.29 -10.02
CA SER A 30 -3.57 -4.58 -9.35
C SER A 30 -2.81 -4.39 -8.04
N ALA A 31 -2.26 -5.46 -7.46
CA ALA A 31 -1.41 -5.36 -6.29
C ALA A 31 -0.29 -6.42 -6.26
N GLY A 32 0.79 -6.10 -5.56
CA GLY A 32 1.84 -7.03 -5.16
C GLY A 32 1.79 -7.30 -3.66
N ILE A 33 2.53 -8.32 -3.23
CA ILE A 33 2.71 -8.66 -1.82
C ILE A 33 4.18 -8.41 -1.46
N VAL A 34 4.40 -7.62 -0.42
CA VAL A 34 5.72 -7.47 0.21
C VAL A 34 5.65 -8.04 1.62
N VAL A 35 6.62 -8.86 2.00
CA VAL A 35 6.74 -9.45 3.33
C VAL A 35 7.86 -8.76 4.10
N GLY A 36 7.72 -8.70 5.43
CA GLY A 36 8.64 -7.95 6.30
C GLY A 36 9.68 -8.80 7.02
N PRO A 37 10.59 -8.15 7.79
CA PRO A 37 11.75 -8.77 8.41
C PRO A 37 11.44 -9.91 9.38
N SER A 38 10.26 -9.90 10.02
CA SER A 38 9.83 -10.97 10.94
C SER A 38 9.34 -12.23 10.22
N SER A 39 9.31 -12.21 8.88
CA SER A 39 8.93 -13.37 8.07
C SER A 39 9.96 -14.49 8.22
N LEU A 40 9.45 -15.72 8.33
CA LEU A 40 10.25 -16.92 8.50
C LEU A 40 10.38 -17.65 7.16
N THR A 41 11.60 -17.99 6.79
CA THR A 41 11.92 -18.75 5.58
C THR A 41 12.72 -20.01 5.90
N GLY A 42 12.52 -21.09 5.13
CA GLY A 42 13.23 -22.35 5.34
C GLY A 42 12.73 -23.47 4.43
N ASP A 43 13.15 -24.71 4.69
CA ASP A 43 12.64 -25.91 3.99
C ASP A 43 11.54 -26.59 4.82
N LEU A 44 10.40 -25.92 5.03
CA LEU A 44 9.26 -26.45 5.79
C LEU A 44 8.37 -27.39 4.95
N ALA A 45 8.74 -27.68 3.71
CA ALA A 45 7.92 -28.44 2.77
C ALA A 45 7.84 -29.94 3.11
N ASP A 46 8.88 -30.50 3.74
CA ASP A 46 9.02 -31.95 3.97
C ASP A 46 9.24 -32.34 5.44
N SER A 47 9.27 -31.40 6.38
CA SER A 47 9.53 -31.71 7.79
C SER A 47 8.30 -32.35 8.43
N ALA A 48 8.38 -33.66 8.73
CA ALA A 48 7.63 -34.24 9.84
C ALA A 48 7.84 -33.36 11.09
N GLU A 49 6.86 -33.27 11.99
CA GLU A 49 6.86 -32.36 13.17
C GLU A 49 8.17 -32.39 14.01
N ASN A 50 8.99 -33.43 13.87
CA ASN A 50 10.31 -33.58 14.49
C ASN A 50 11.46 -32.76 13.86
N ASP A 51 11.36 -32.27 12.61
CA ASP A 51 12.50 -31.62 11.90
C ASP A 51 12.53 -30.07 12.04
N ILE A 52 11.49 -29.46 12.60
CA ILE A 52 11.47 -28.01 12.89
C ILE A 52 12.48 -27.66 14.01
N LEU A 53 12.80 -28.63 14.87
CA LEU A 53 13.76 -28.48 15.96
C LEU A 53 15.23 -28.62 15.50
N THR A 54 15.47 -29.27 14.36
CA THR A 54 16.82 -29.55 13.82
C THR A 54 17.28 -28.47 12.83
N ARG A 55 16.35 -27.82 12.11
CA ARG A 55 16.61 -26.64 11.26
C ARG A 55 15.54 -25.57 11.49
N PRO A 56 15.73 -24.68 12.48
CA PRO A 56 14.77 -23.62 12.72
C PRO A 56 14.68 -22.71 11.47
N PRO A 57 13.47 -22.26 11.10
CA PRO A 57 13.32 -21.27 10.04
C PRO A 57 14.15 -20.02 10.35
N ALA A 58 14.82 -19.49 9.33
CA ALA A 58 15.57 -18.25 9.44
C ALA A 58 14.61 -17.06 9.27
N SER A 59 14.84 -15.98 10.02
CA SER A 59 14.22 -14.69 9.71
C SER A 59 14.71 -14.19 8.35
N LEU A 60 13.84 -13.44 7.67
CA LEU A 60 14.17 -12.80 6.40
C LEU A 60 15.13 -11.62 6.58
N ASP A 61 15.15 -11.00 7.77
CA ASP A 61 16.03 -9.88 8.16
C ASP A 61 15.91 -8.62 7.27
N GLY A 62 14.88 -8.57 6.42
CA GLY A 62 14.58 -7.46 5.52
C GLY A 62 13.21 -7.58 4.89
N PHE A 63 12.86 -6.62 4.04
CA PHE A 63 11.65 -6.70 3.22
C PHE A 63 11.94 -7.51 1.95
N ALA A 64 10.94 -8.24 1.45
CA ALA A 64 11.02 -8.91 0.15
C ALA A 64 9.70 -8.84 -0.61
N PHE A 65 9.79 -8.62 -1.93
CA PHE A 65 8.68 -8.82 -2.85
C PHE A 65 8.45 -10.32 -3.06
N VAL A 66 7.20 -10.74 -2.95
CA VAL A 66 6.78 -12.11 -3.19
C VAL A 66 6.45 -12.27 -4.68
N GLU A 67 7.30 -12.98 -5.42
CA GLU A 67 7.06 -13.25 -6.84
C GLU A 67 6.03 -14.35 -7.04
N THR A 68 6.12 -15.41 -6.24
CA THR A 68 5.20 -16.56 -6.29
C THR A 68 4.96 -17.14 -4.90
N LEU A 69 3.75 -17.65 -4.66
CA LEU A 69 3.40 -18.49 -3.52
C LEU A 69 2.67 -19.72 -4.04
N SER A 70 3.17 -20.91 -3.73
CA SER A 70 2.63 -22.19 -4.18
C SER A 70 2.81 -23.32 -3.16
N GLY A 71 2.24 -24.48 -3.50
CA GLY A 71 2.23 -25.67 -2.65
C GLY A 71 1.09 -25.63 -1.61
N ARG A 72 1.39 -25.68 -0.32
CA ARG A 72 0.35 -25.61 0.73
C ARG A 72 -0.16 -24.19 0.93
N THR A 73 -1.19 -23.80 0.18
CA THR A 73 -1.68 -22.41 0.11
C THR A 73 -3.15 -22.22 0.52
N GLN A 74 -3.76 -23.20 1.18
CA GLN A 74 -5.20 -23.19 1.55
C GLN A 74 -5.61 -21.95 2.38
N ASN A 75 -4.72 -21.43 3.23
CA ASN A 75 -4.94 -20.18 3.96
C ASN A 75 -4.80 -18.95 3.07
N ILE A 76 -3.97 -18.99 2.03
CA ILE A 76 -3.79 -17.89 1.08
C ILE A 76 -5.04 -17.72 0.23
N GLU A 77 -5.61 -18.80 -0.31
CA GLU A 77 -6.89 -18.74 -1.03
C GLU A 77 -7.98 -18.10 -0.15
N ARG A 78 -8.08 -18.56 1.09
CA ARG A 78 -9.10 -18.08 2.03
C ARG A 78 -8.92 -16.60 2.39
N PHE A 79 -7.69 -16.15 2.66
CA PHE A 79 -7.43 -14.83 3.25
C PHE A 79 -7.04 -13.76 2.24
N VAL A 80 -6.34 -14.15 1.17
CA VAL A 80 -5.86 -13.22 0.14
C VAL A 80 -6.84 -13.18 -1.00
N VAL A 81 -7.13 -14.32 -1.63
CA VAL A 81 -7.98 -14.33 -2.84
C VAL A 81 -9.41 -13.91 -2.54
N ASN A 82 -10.06 -14.45 -1.50
CA ASN A 82 -11.44 -14.01 -1.20
C ASN A 82 -11.55 -12.51 -0.88
N ARG A 83 -10.56 -11.96 -0.15
CA ARG A 83 -10.56 -10.57 0.29
C ARG A 83 -10.15 -9.60 -0.83
N PHE A 84 -9.26 -10.02 -1.72
CA PHE A 84 -8.67 -9.21 -2.78
C PHE A 84 -8.87 -9.85 -4.16
N HIS A 85 -10.06 -10.40 -4.39
CA HIS A 85 -10.41 -11.22 -5.56
C HIS A 85 -10.28 -10.48 -6.90
N SER A 86 -10.33 -9.15 -6.89
CA SER A 86 -10.12 -8.31 -8.07
C SER A 86 -8.64 -8.13 -8.44
N MET A 87 -7.72 -8.49 -7.54
CA MET A 87 -6.28 -8.25 -7.70
C MET A 87 -5.46 -9.53 -7.75
N PHE A 88 -5.93 -10.62 -7.15
CA PHE A 88 -5.21 -11.89 -7.08
C PHE A 88 -6.09 -13.07 -7.44
N THR A 89 -5.48 -14.08 -8.06
CA THR A 89 -6.09 -15.39 -8.30
C THR A 89 -5.07 -16.51 -8.09
N PHE A 90 -5.54 -17.76 -8.02
CA PHE A 90 -4.67 -18.92 -8.19
C PHE A 90 -4.69 -19.39 -9.64
N ARG A 91 -3.51 -19.39 -10.29
CA ARG A 91 -3.29 -20.01 -11.60
C ARG A 91 -2.13 -20.99 -11.47
N ASN A 92 -2.32 -22.21 -11.95
CA ASN A 92 -1.31 -23.29 -11.85
C ASN A 92 -0.77 -23.45 -10.42
N ASP A 93 -1.67 -23.48 -9.43
CA ASP A 93 -1.36 -23.59 -7.99
C ASP A 93 -0.44 -22.49 -7.43
N CYS A 94 -0.33 -21.36 -8.15
CA CYS A 94 0.44 -20.20 -7.74
C CYS A 94 -0.45 -18.97 -7.55
N LEU A 95 -0.30 -18.27 -6.42
CA LEU A 95 -0.91 -16.96 -6.25
C LEU A 95 -0.31 -16.00 -7.28
N THR A 96 -1.17 -15.41 -8.10
CA THR A 96 -0.78 -14.57 -9.22
C THR A 96 -1.58 -13.27 -9.19
N PRO A 97 -0.93 -12.10 -9.24
CA PRO A 97 -1.60 -10.83 -9.47
C PRO A 97 -2.25 -10.81 -10.85
N ILE A 98 -3.44 -10.24 -10.99
CA ILE A 98 -4.19 -10.23 -12.26
C ILE A 98 -4.45 -8.81 -12.76
N CYS A 99 -4.65 -8.71 -14.07
CA CYS A 99 -5.20 -7.54 -14.73
C CYS A 99 -6.70 -7.41 -14.40
N GLU A 100 -7.14 -6.23 -13.95
CA GLU A 100 -8.56 -5.97 -13.66
C GLU A 100 -9.46 -6.04 -14.91
N HIS A 101 -8.88 -5.86 -16.11
CA HIS A 101 -9.64 -5.81 -17.38
C HIS A 101 -9.83 -7.18 -18.02
N CYS A 102 -8.75 -7.95 -18.15
CA CYS A 102 -8.77 -9.24 -18.86
C CYS A 102 -8.53 -10.44 -17.95
N THR A 103 -8.31 -10.23 -16.65
CA THR A 103 -8.03 -11.27 -15.64
C THR A 103 -6.78 -12.11 -15.89
N GLU A 104 -5.98 -11.76 -16.91
CA GLU A 104 -4.70 -12.39 -17.19
C GLU A 104 -3.66 -12.07 -16.11
N GLY A 105 -2.78 -13.03 -15.85
CA GLY A 105 -1.75 -12.91 -14.84
C GLY A 105 -0.70 -11.87 -15.22
N LEU A 106 -0.32 -11.05 -14.24
CA LEU A 106 0.77 -10.09 -14.36
C LEU A 106 2.07 -10.77 -13.89
N PRO A 107 3.02 -11.07 -14.80
CA PRO A 107 4.20 -11.83 -14.45
C PRO A 107 5.15 -10.98 -13.59
N PRO A 108 5.90 -11.59 -12.64
CA PRO A 108 6.76 -10.85 -11.71
C PRO A 108 7.70 -9.83 -12.36
N PRO A 109 8.37 -10.12 -13.50
CA PRO A 109 9.22 -9.14 -14.17
C PRO A 109 8.53 -7.84 -14.58
N THR A 110 7.22 -7.89 -14.88
CA THR A 110 6.44 -6.72 -15.29
C THR A 110 6.07 -5.83 -14.11
N ILE A 111 5.87 -6.42 -12.93
CA ILE A 111 5.35 -5.69 -11.76
C ILE A 111 6.39 -5.41 -10.69
N ARG A 112 7.54 -6.10 -10.69
CA ARG A 112 8.55 -6.05 -9.62
C ARG A 112 8.96 -4.62 -9.26
N SER A 113 9.39 -3.84 -10.24
CA SER A 113 9.83 -2.46 -9.99
C SER A 113 8.69 -1.59 -9.47
N SER A 114 7.49 -1.71 -10.04
CA SER A 114 6.32 -0.95 -9.59
C SER A 114 5.92 -1.29 -8.14
N VAL A 115 5.98 -2.57 -7.77
CA VAL A 115 5.70 -3.03 -6.40
C VAL A 115 6.79 -2.56 -5.45
N MET A 116 8.06 -2.75 -5.76
CA MET A 116 9.14 -2.38 -4.85
C MET A 116 9.22 -0.87 -4.66
N ASN A 117 9.10 -0.07 -5.73
CA ASN A 117 9.06 1.39 -5.64
C ASN A 117 7.77 1.86 -4.94
N GLY A 118 6.64 1.23 -5.23
CA GLY A 118 5.37 1.51 -4.55
C GLY A 118 5.46 1.24 -3.05
N PHE A 119 6.11 0.16 -2.64
CA PHE A 119 6.35 -0.18 -1.24
C PHE A 119 7.18 0.90 -0.55
N VAL A 120 8.31 1.30 -1.13
CA VAL A 120 9.15 2.37 -0.56
C VAL A 120 8.37 3.68 -0.46
N ARG A 121 7.71 4.10 -1.55
CA ARG A 121 6.92 5.34 -1.60
C ARG A 121 5.79 5.35 -0.57
N LEU A 122 5.01 4.27 -0.49
CA LEU A 122 3.89 4.16 0.45
C LEU A 122 4.36 3.96 1.89
N GLY A 123 5.51 3.30 2.09
CA GLY A 123 6.13 3.13 3.40
C GLY A 123 6.64 4.45 3.97
N GLN A 124 7.30 5.28 3.15
CA GLN A 124 7.69 6.65 3.50
C GLN A 124 6.50 7.53 3.87
N ARG A 125 5.34 7.27 3.25
CA ARG A 125 4.06 7.95 3.51
C ARG A 125 3.21 7.28 4.58
N ARG A 126 3.67 6.18 5.16
CA ARG A 126 2.98 5.41 6.21
C ARG A 126 1.57 4.96 5.81
N LEU A 127 1.41 4.68 4.53
CA LEU A 127 0.19 4.20 3.88
C LEU A 127 0.15 2.68 3.75
N LEU A 128 1.22 2.01 4.16
CA LEU A 128 1.29 0.56 4.14
C LEU A 128 0.64 -0.02 5.40
N VAL A 129 -0.43 -0.79 5.19
CA VAL A 129 -1.07 -1.54 6.25
C VAL A 129 -0.52 -2.96 6.26
N ASN A 130 0.03 -3.37 7.41
CA ASN A 130 0.31 -4.78 7.65
C ASN A 130 -1.02 -5.51 7.82
N GLU A 131 -1.31 -6.45 6.92
CA GLU A 131 -2.59 -7.17 6.92
C GLU A 131 -2.73 -8.10 8.15
N ARG A 132 -1.63 -8.48 8.80
CA ARG A 132 -1.60 -9.33 10.02
C ARG A 132 -2.28 -10.71 9.88
N LEU A 133 -2.67 -11.08 8.67
CA LEU A 133 -3.23 -12.38 8.35
C LEU A 133 -2.11 -13.39 8.08
N PRO A 134 -2.21 -14.63 8.59
CA PRO A 134 -1.16 -15.61 8.39
C PRO A 134 -1.08 -16.08 6.94
N ILE A 135 0.07 -15.85 6.30
CA ILE A 135 0.45 -16.46 5.02
C ILE A 135 1.39 -17.63 5.31
N PHE A 136 1.08 -18.77 4.69
CA PHE A 136 1.92 -19.95 4.68
C PHE A 136 1.94 -20.48 3.25
N ALA A 137 3.15 -20.73 2.74
CA ALA A 137 3.37 -21.41 1.48
C ALA A 137 4.57 -22.34 1.67
N SER A 138 4.46 -23.57 1.18
CA SER A 138 5.59 -24.50 1.20
C SER A 138 6.63 -24.16 0.14
N ASN A 139 6.25 -23.40 -0.89
CA ASN A 139 7.14 -22.91 -1.92
C ASN A 139 6.84 -21.43 -2.21
N ALA A 140 7.83 -20.57 -2.00
CA ALA A 140 7.78 -19.15 -2.27
C ALA A 140 9.05 -18.71 -2.98
N VAL A 141 8.89 -17.83 -3.98
CA VAL A 141 10.01 -17.12 -4.61
C VAL A 141 9.99 -15.68 -4.16
N LEU A 142 11.08 -15.24 -3.54
CA LEU A 142 11.23 -13.92 -2.96
C LEU A 142 12.32 -13.13 -3.70
N THR A 143 12.06 -11.85 -3.91
CA THR A 143 13.07 -10.86 -4.30
C THR A 143 13.26 -9.89 -3.15
N GLU A 144 14.38 -10.02 -2.44
CA GLU A 144 14.73 -9.18 -1.29
C GLU A 144 15.06 -7.74 -1.72
N PHE A 145 14.69 -6.78 -0.86
CA PHE A 145 15.11 -5.39 -1.01
C PHE A 145 16.58 -5.27 -0.62
N HIS A 146 17.35 -4.47 -1.36
CA HIS A 146 18.72 -4.14 -0.97
C HIS A 146 18.67 -3.19 0.25
N GLY A 147 19.61 -3.35 1.18
CA GLY A 147 19.56 -2.78 2.54
C GLY A 147 19.23 -1.28 2.62
N GLY A 148 18.57 -0.88 3.72
CA GLY A 148 18.17 0.51 4.01
C GLY A 148 16.68 0.80 3.88
N THR A 149 15.85 -0.19 3.55
CA THR A 149 14.38 -0.02 3.54
C THR A 149 13.84 -0.23 4.95
N SER A 150 13.37 0.84 5.60
CA SER A 150 12.62 0.81 6.86
C SER A 150 11.23 1.42 6.67
N ILE A 151 10.26 0.93 7.43
CA ILE A 151 8.98 1.62 7.61
C ILE A 151 9.11 2.43 8.89
N GLU A 152 9.01 3.74 8.80
CA GLU A 152 8.91 4.59 9.98
C GLU A 152 7.50 4.51 10.55
N GLU A 153 7.36 4.12 11.81
CA GLU A 153 6.11 4.32 12.56
C GLU A 153 5.95 5.82 12.89
N THR A 154 4.72 6.32 12.92
CA THR A 154 4.48 7.75 13.12
C THR A 154 4.58 8.19 14.56
N ASP A 155 5.57 9.04 14.85
CA ASP A 155 5.60 9.92 16.03
C ASP A 155 4.73 11.17 15.83
N PHE A 156 3.42 11.03 15.57
CA PHE A 156 2.54 12.18 15.80
C PHE A 156 2.43 12.35 17.32
N PRO A 157 2.66 13.56 17.87
CA PRO A 157 2.88 13.76 19.31
C PRO A 157 1.62 13.54 20.15
N TYR A 158 0.51 13.20 19.52
CA TYR A 158 -0.79 13.00 20.12
C TYR A 158 -1.30 11.59 19.79
N PRO A 159 -1.39 10.69 20.79
CA PRO A 159 -1.68 9.27 20.58
C PRO A 159 -3.12 8.98 20.14
N ASP A 160 -4.01 9.97 20.23
CA ASP A 160 -5.43 9.86 19.87
C ASP A 160 -5.74 10.25 18.42
N TYR A 161 -4.76 10.77 17.66
CA TYR A 161 -4.93 10.99 16.23
C TYR A 161 -4.58 9.74 15.42
N ALA A 162 -5.41 9.47 14.43
CA ALA A 162 -5.11 8.51 13.38
C ALA A 162 -5.01 9.22 12.04
N VAL A 163 -4.03 8.84 11.22
CA VAL A 163 -3.99 9.27 9.82
C VAL A 163 -5.19 8.67 9.09
N VAL A 164 -5.94 9.50 8.39
CA VAL A 164 -7.14 9.08 7.65
C VAL A 164 -6.95 9.19 6.14
N LEU A 165 -6.16 10.16 5.69
CA LEU A 165 -5.90 10.43 4.28
C LEU A 165 -4.45 10.91 4.12
N VAL A 166 -3.81 10.54 3.02
CA VAL A 166 -2.54 11.12 2.58
C VAL A 166 -2.70 11.55 1.14
N CYS A 167 -2.30 12.78 0.84
CA CYS A 167 -2.34 13.37 -0.47
C CYS A 167 -0.93 13.59 -1.00
N ASP A 168 -0.77 13.40 -2.30
CA ASP A 168 0.39 13.88 -3.04
C ASP A 168 0.17 15.33 -3.36
N THR A 169 1.21 16.14 -3.14
CA THR A 169 1.14 17.58 -3.36
C THR A 169 2.17 18.00 -4.40
N GLU A 170 1.85 19.06 -5.13
CA GLU A 170 2.78 19.76 -6.01
C GLU A 170 2.70 21.25 -5.66
N SER A 171 3.86 21.85 -5.43
CA SER A 171 3.96 23.30 -5.22
C SER A 171 3.90 24.05 -6.55
N PRO A 172 3.65 25.37 -6.56
CA PRO A 172 3.69 26.16 -7.80
C PRO A 172 5.04 26.13 -8.53
N GLY A 173 6.12 25.75 -7.84
CA GLY A 173 7.46 25.59 -8.41
C GLY A 173 7.71 24.21 -9.04
N GLY A 174 6.74 23.29 -8.99
CA GLY A 174 6.85 21.91 -9.48
C GLY A 174 7.47 20.93 -8.47
N ASP A 175 7.83 21.39 -7.26
CA ASP A 175 8.32 20.50 -6.21
C ASP A 175 7.18 19.63 -5.69
N THR A 176 7.39 18.32 -5.67
CA THR A 176 6.44 17.35 -5.13
C THR A 176 6.54 17.26 -3.62
N GLY A 177 5.45 16.96 -2.94
CA GLY A 177 5.43 16.74 -1.50
C GLY A 177 4.32 15.78 -1.08
N THR A 178 4.07 15.74 0.20
CA THR A 178 2.95 14.98 0.77
C THR A 178 2.21 15.79 1.81
N LEU A 179 0.91 15.55 1.91
CA LEU A 179 0.06 16.08 2.96
C LEU A 179 -0.64 14.92 3.65
N GLU A 180 -0.53 14.81 4.95
CA GLU A 180 -1.27 13.82 5.74
C GLU A 180 -2.38 14.53 6.50
N LEU A 181 -3.61 14.03 6.35
CA LEU A 181 -4.75 14.42 7.17
C LEU A 181 -4.91 13.41 8.30
N TRP A 182 -4.95 13.94 9.51
CA TRP A 182 -5.10 13.23 10.76
C TRP A 182 -6.43 13.62 11.40
N HIS A 183 -7.07 12.68 12.08
CA HIS A 183 -8.33 12.93 12.78
C HIS A 183 -8.33 12.30 14.17
N SER A 184 -8.77 13.07 15.18
CA SER A 184 -9.06 12.54 16.52
C SER A 184 -10.57 12.43 16.68
N ILE A 185 -11.05 11.20 16.90
CA ILE A 185 -12.47 10.95 17.19
C ILE A 185 -12.84 11.52 18.57
N ALA A 186 -11.91 11.45 19.53
CA ALA A 186 -12.15 11.87 20.90
C ALA A 186 -12.35 13.40 21.00
N ARG A 187 -11.60 14.15 20.20
CA ARG A 187 -11.68 15.62 20.15
C ARG A 187 -12.56 16.15 19.03
N ASN A 188 -12.87 15.30 18.06
CA ASN A 188 -13.61 15.67 16.85
C ASN A 188 -12.94 16.83 16.11
N ASP A 189 -11.62 16.81 16.02
CA ASP A 189 -10.80 17.79 15.32
C ASP A 189 -9.89 17.10 14.29
N TYR A 190 -9.23 17.92 13.48
CA TYR A 190 -8.32 17.49 12.43
C TYR A 190 -6.94 18.10 12.64
N ALA A 191 -5.94 17.37 12.18
CA ALA A 191 -4.59 17.84 12.07
C ALA A 191 -4.05 17.57 10.67
N VAL A 192 -3.13 18.42 10.22
CA VAL A 192 -2.48 18.31 8.92
C VAL A 192 -0.97 18.35 9.09
N LEU A 193 -0.29 17.50 8.34
CA LEU A 193 1.17 17.46 8.28
C LEU A 193 1.60 17.52 6.82
N VAL A 194 2.32 18.56 6.44
CA VAL A 194 2.84 18.76 5.08
C VAL A 194 4.34 18.50 5.08
N ARG A 195 4.80 17.68 4.15
CA ARG A 195 6.22 17.42 3.90
C ARG A 195 6.61 17.78 2.47
N GLY A 196 7.82 18.29 2.31
CA GLY A 196 8.40 18.61 1.01
C GLY A 196 8.98 17.38 0.29
N HIS A 197 9.60 17.61 -0.86
CA HIS A 197 10.17 16.57 -1.72
C HIS A 197 11.26 15.74 -1.04
N ASP A 198 11.98 16.35 -0.09
CA ASP A 198 13.04 15.72 0.69
C ASP A 198 12.51 14.98 1.93
N GLY A 199 11.18 14.91 2.09
CA GLY A 199 10.52 14.30 3.23
C GLY A 199 10.60 15.13 4.51
N ARG A 200 11.13 16.36 4.46
CA ARG A 200 11.15 17.23 5.65
C ARG A 200 9.79 17.87 5.88
N GLU A 201 9.44 17.99 7.15
CA GLU A 201 8.25 18.71 7.59
C GLU A 201 8.35 20.19 7.19
N VAL A 202 7.36 20.64 6.42
CA VAL A 202 7.18 22.03 5.99
C VAL A 202 6.16 22.72 6.89
N LEU A 203 5.09 22.00 7.25
CA LEU A 203 4.05 22.50 8.13
C LEU A 203 3.48 21.37 8.97
N ARG A 204 3.20 21.66 10.23
CA ARG A 204 2.33 20.86 11.09
C ARG A 204 1.33 21.77 11.76
N ASP A 205 0.05 21.45 11.60
CA ASP A 205 -1.05 22.19 12.20
C ASP A 205 -2.04 21.19 12.82
N ALA A 206 -2.25 21.30 14.13
CA ALA A 206 -2.97 20.31 14.93
C ALA A 206 -4.23 20.85 15.62
N VAL A 207 -4.74 22.01 15.19
CA VAL A 207 -5.84 22.71 15.87
C VAL A 207 -6.95 23.11 14.89
N ASN A 208 -7.31 22.22 13.97
CA ASN A 208 -8.40 22.48 13.04
C ASN A 208 -9.69 21.83 13.56
N ASP A 209 -10.61 22.65 14.05
CA ASP A 209 -11.93 22.17 14.52
C ASP A 209 -12.78 21.61 13.37
N ASP A 210 -12.45 21.93 12.11
CA ASP A 210 -13.16 21.46 10.93
C ASP A 210 -12.26 21.29 9.68
N LEU A 211 -12.81 20.66 8.64
CA LEU A 211 -12.12 20.45 7.36
C LEU A 211 -11.94 21.74 6.51
N PRO A 212 -12.89 22.70 6.50
CA PRO A 212 -12.67 23.99 5.87
C PRO A 212 -11.41 24.72 6.36
N GLY A 213 -11.11 24.70 7.66
CA GLY A 213 -9.87 25.25 8.21
C GLY A 213 -8.63 24.57 7.62
N VAL A 214 -8.63 23.24 7.55
CA VAL A 214 -7.53 22.48 6.92
C VAL A 214 -7.38 22.86 5.45
N VAL A 215 -8.48 22.93 4.69
CA VAL A 215 -8.45 23.25 3.27
C VAL A 215 -7.98 24.68 3.01
N ALA A 216 -8.33 25.64 3.86
CA ALA A 216 -7.81 26.99 3.80
C ALA A 216 -6.28 26.98 3.95
N THR A 217 -5.74 26.22 4.91
CA THR A 217 -4.29 26.04 5.08
C THR A 217 -3.63 25.44 3.83
N VAL A 218 -4.23 24.44 3.18
CA VAL A 218 -3.72 23.87 1.92
C VAL A 218 -3.71 24.91 0.80
N SER A 219 -4.80 25.67 0.68
CA SER A 219 -4.95 26.72 -0.32
C SER A 219 -3.95 27.86 -0.11
N ASP A 220 -3.71 28.27 1.14
CA ASP A 220 -2.76 29.33 1.49
C ASP A 220 -1.31 28.95 1.18
N LEU A 221 -0.98 27.65 1.26
CA LEU A 221 0.30 27.12 0.82
C LEU A 221 0.42 27.01 -0.71
N GLY A 222 -0.67 27.22 -1.46
CA GLY A 222 -0.70 27.12 -2.91
C GLY A 222 -0.46 25.70 -3.43
N LEU A 223 -0.78 24.67 -2.65
CA LEU A 223 -0.52 23.27 -3.00
C LEU A 223 -1.59 22.73 -3.94
N VAL A 224 -1.16 22.12 -5.05
CA VAL A 224 -2.02 21.29 -5.89
C VAL A 224 -2.03 19.88 -5.34
N LEU A 225 -3.21 19.31 -5.08
CA LEU A 225 -3.36 17.93 -4.63
C LEU A 225 -3.54 17.00 -5.84
N THR A 226 -2.58 16.11 -6.08
CA THR A 226 -2.53 15.31 -7.31
C THR A 226 -3.08 13.89 -7.13
N GLN A 227 -2.81 13.25 -5.99
CA GLN A 227 -3.33 11.92 -5.66
C GLN A 227 -3.83 11.86 -4.23
N LEU A 228 -4.94 11.16 -4.01
CA LEU A 228 -5.50 10.92 -2.67
C LEU A 228 -5.38 9.43 -2.34
N HIS A 229 -4.82 9.14 -1.16
CA HIS A 229 -4.62 7.80 -0.64
C HIS A 229 -5.32 7.67 0.71
N LEU A 230 -6.24 6.73 0.83
CA LEU A 230 -6.81 6.36 2.14
C LEU A 230 -5.73 5.67 2.96
N ALA A 231 -5.55 6.10 4.21
CA ALA A 231 -4.69 5.42 5.16
C ALA A 231 -5.13 3.96 5.38
N GLN A 232 -6.44 3.72 5.40
CA GLN A 232 -7.02 2.39 5.43
C GLN A 232 -8.24 2.29 4.52
N ALA A 233 -8.08 1.66 3.35
CA ALA A 233 -9.14 1.55 2.34
C ALA A 233 -10.39 0.79 2.81
N SER A 234 -10.26 -0.13 3.78
CA SER A 234 -11.40 -0.86 4.35
C SER A 234 -12.10 -0.12 5.50
N SER A 235 -11.57 1.03 5.93
CA SER A 235 -12.11 1.78 7.05
C SER A 235 -13.21 2.72 6.55
N PRO A 236 -14.47 2.57 7.02
CA PRO A 236 -15.53 3.51 6.67
C PRO A 236 -15.21 4.93 7.14
N TYR A 237 -14.41 5.09 8.20
CA TYR A 237 -13.95 6.39 8.69
C TYR A 237 -12.99 7.07 7.71
N CYS A 238 -12.03 6.33 7.14
CA CYS A 238 -11.13 6.89 6.12
C CYS A 238 -11.90 7.26 4.85
N ALA A 239 -12.83 6.40 4.41
CA ALA A 239 -13.67 6.67 3.24
C ALA A 239 -14.53 7.93 3.44
N LEU A 240 -15.18 8.06 4.59
CA LEU A 240 -15.96 9.25 4.94
C LEU A 240 -15.07 10.51 5.02
N ALA A 241 -13.90 10.41 5.65
CA ALA A 241 -12.96 11.53 5.74
C ALA A 241 -12.53 12.02 4.35
N ARG A 242 -12.25 11.12 3.41
CA ARG A 242 -11.98 11.48 2.01
C ARG A 242 -13.15 12.22 1.38
N ASP A 243 -14.37 11.69 1.51
CA ASP A 243 -15.54 12.27 0.85
C ASP A 243 -15.86 13.67 1.40
N LEU A 244 -15.72 13.85 2.73
CA LEU A 244 -15.86 15.16 3.37
C LEU A 244 -14.74 16.13 2.97
N PHE A 245 -13.49 15.64 2.87
CA PHE A 245 -12.36 16.46 2.46
C PHE A 245 -12.46 16.89 0.99
N LEU A 246 -12.83 15.98 0.09
CA LEU A 246 -13.11 16.28 -1.32
C LEU A 246 -14.22 17.32 -1.47
N LYS A 247 -15.27 17.20 -0.67
CA LYS A 247 -16.34 18.21 -0.65
C LYS A 247 -15.79 19.59 -0.21
N ALA A 248 -15.04 19.65 0.88
CA ALA A 248 -14.46 20.89 1.37
C ALA A 248 -13.48 21.53 0.36
N LEU A 249 -12.70 20.72 -0.36
CA LEU A 249 -11.86 21.17 -1.48
C LEU A 249 -12.71 21.76 -2.63
N GLY A 250 -13.78 21.08 -3.01
CA GLY A 250 -14.73 21.56 -4.03
C GLY A 250 -15.38 22.88 -3.66
N ASP A 251 -15.75 23.05 -2.38
CA ASP A 251 -16.39 24.27 -1.87
C ASP A 251 -15.49 25.51 -1.99
N VAL A 252 -14.15 25.35 -2.02
CA VAL A 252 -13.18 26.45 -2.21
C VAL A 252 -12.63 26.54 -3.64
N GLY A 253 -13.13 25.73 -4.57
CA GLY A 253 -12.82 25.83 -6.00
C GLY A 253 -11.78 24.84 -6.53
N TYR A 254 -11.33 23.86 -5.75
CA TYR A 254 -10.57 22.74 -6.32
C TYR A 254 -11.49 21.92 -7.24
N GLN A 255 -10.99 21.62 -8.44
CA GLN A 255 -11.69 20.73 -9.36
C GLN A 255 -10.99 19.38 -9.36
N GLN A 256 -11.80 18.32 -9.26
CA GLN A 256 -11.29 16.99 -9.47
C GLN A 256 -11.17 16.76 -10.97
N GLU A 257 -9.96 16.50 -11.47
CA GLU A 257 -9.82 15.91 -12.81
C GLU A 257 -10.42 14.51 -12.75
N HIS A 258 -11.63 14.37 -13.28
CA HIS A 258 -12.13 13.06 -13.64
C HIS A 258 -11.30 12.59 -14.84
N GLN A 259 -10.59 11.48 -14.65
CA GLN A 259 -10.18 10.66 -15.79
C GLN A 259 -11.48 10.09 -16.40
N GLU A 260 -12.16 10.88 -17.23
CA GLU A 260 -13.22 10.39 -18.10
C GLU A 260 -12.58 9.35 -19.02
N ALA A 261 -13.07 8.12 -18.93
CA ALA A 261 -12.98 7.20 -20.03
C ALA A 261 -13.77 7.82 -21.17
N ASP A 262 -13.06 8.27 -22.21
CA ASP A 262 -13.62 8.60 -23.51
C ASP A 262 -14.42 7.40 -24.03
N HIS A 263 -15.73 7.41 -23.76
CA HIS A 263 -16.71 6.76 -24.60
C HIS A 263 -17.35 7.84 -25.47
N ALA A 264 -16.59 8.27 -26.49
CA ALA A 264 -17.14 8.91 -27.66
C ALA A 264 -17.66 7.83 -28.63
N ASP A 265 -18.94 7.98 -28.97
CA ASP A 265 -19.63 7.52 -30.18
C ASP A 265 -19.60 6.03 -30.57
N LEU A 266 -20.74 5.35 -30.31
CA LEU A 266 -21.59 4.69 -31.32
C LEU A 266 -22.90 4.18 -30.71
#